data_AF-A0A5B0EMH7-F1
#
_entry.id   AF-A0A5B0EMH7-F1
#
_cell.length_a   1.000
_cell.length_b   1.000
_cell.length_c   1.000
_cell.angle_alpha   90.00
_cell.angle_beta   90.00
_cell.angle_gamma   90.00
#
_symmetry.space_group_name_H-M   'P 1'
#
loop_
_entity.id
_entity.type
_entity.pdbx_description
1 polymer ?
#
loop_
_entity_poly.entity_id
_entity_poly.type
_entity_poly.pdbx_seq_one_letter_code
_entity_poly.pdbx_strand_id
1 'polypeptide(L)'
;MRKQRTSQSRILNRHPVESLKHLIHLRASQINQCGFCVKMHTREAREANETNERLDRLIVWRHVSDFTSAERAALAWTDQLLSAFHRAITSGSTTTLTVMLAQEISTALKG
;
A
#
# COMPACT_ATOMS: atom_id res chain seq x y z
N MET A 1 39.38 -19.92 -8.34
CA MET A 1 38.64 -19.72 -7.08
C MET A 1 37.76 -18.49 -7.20
N ARG A 2 36.47 -18.65 -7.48
CA ARG A 2 35.50 -17.53 -7.61
C ARG A 2 35.01 -17.15 -6.22
N LYS A 3 35.34 -15.93 -5.76
CA LYS A 3 34.79 -15.37 -4.51
C LYS A 3 33.28 -15.25 -4.67
N GLN A 4 32.54 -15.93 -3.80
CA GLN A 4 31.08 -15.86 -3.72
C GLN A 4 30.67 -14.41 -3.44
N ARG A 5 30.10 -13.74 -4.44
CA ARG A 5 29.38 -12.48 -4.25
C ARG A 5 28.07 -12.82 -3.54
N THR A 6 27.97 -12.43 -2.27
CA THR A 6 26.83 -12.64 -1.38
C THR A 6 25.53 -12.13 -2.00
N SER A 7 24.47 -12.94 -1.88
CA SER A 7 23.13 -12.73 -2.45
C SER A 7 22.37 -11.50 -1.91
N GLN A 8 22.92 -10.81 -0.91
CA GLN A 8 22.25 -9.74 -0.17
C GLN A 8 22.12 -8.42 -0.95
N SER A 9 22.90 -8.19 -2.02
CA SER A 9 22.94 -6.88 -2.70
C SER A 9 21.90 -6.68 -3.82
N ARG A 10 20.96 -7.61 -4.01
CA ARG A 10 19.89 -7.49 -5.04
C ARG A 10 18.52 -7.07 -4.50
N ILE A 11 18.42 -6.79 -3.20
CA ILE A 11 17.13 -6.77 -2.48
C ILE A 11 16.47 -5.38 -2.41
N LEU A 12 17.16 -4.29 -2.74
CA LEU A 12 16.66 -2.93 -2.41
C LEU A 12 15.93 -2.17 -3.52
N ASN A 13 15.80 -2.67 -4.74
CA ASN A 13 15.13 -1.91 -5.82
C ASN A 13 14.51 -2.84 -6.86
N ARG A 14 13.22 -3.18 -6.74
CA ARG A 14 12.54 -3.95 -7.80
C ARG A 14 11.16 -3.50 -8.24
N HIS A 15 10.58 -2.46 -7.64
CA HIS A 15 9.41 -1.78 -8.22
C HIS A 15 9.65 -0.27 -8.31
N PRO A 16 9.34 0.36 -9.46
CA PRO A 16 9.35 1.81 -9.56
C PRO A 16 8.40 2.41 -8.51
N VAL A 17 8.85 3.47 -7.82
CA VAL A 17 8.04 4.19 -6.82
C VAL A 17 6.66 4.59 -7.38
N GLU A 18 6.60 4.89 -8.67
CA GLU A 18 5.35 5.24 -9.35
C GLU A 18 4.34 4.08 -9.39
N SER A 19 4.79 2.84 -9.58
CA SER A 19 3.92 1.64 -9.58
C SER A 19 3.26 1.45 -8.21
N LEU A 20 4.06 1.57 -7.14
CA LEU A 20 3.56 1.43 -5.77
C LEU A 20 2.52 2.51 -5.41
N LYS A 21 2.74 3.75 -5.84
CA LYS A 21 1.78 4.85 -5.63
C LYS A 21 0.41 4.50 -6.23
N HIS A 22 0.37 3.98 -7.46
CA HIS A 22 -0.90 3.60 -8.09
C HIS A 22 -1.55 2.38 -7.43
N LEU A 23 -0.78 1.41 -6.91
CA LEU A 23 -1.31 0.31 -6.10
C LEU A 23 -1.97 0.81 -4.80
N ILE A 24 -1.35 1.77 -4.10
CA ILE A 24 -1.89 2.39 -2.89
C ILE A 24 -3.21 3.11 -3.20
N HIS A 25 -3.23 3.94 -4.25
CA HIS A 25 -4.44 4.66 -4.65
C HIS A 25 -5.56 3.73 -5.11
N LEU A 26 -5.22 2.69 -5.88
CA LEU A 26 -6.20 1.69 -6.30
C LEU A 26 -6.78 0.96 -5.08
N ARG A 27 -5.94 0.54 -4.13
CA ARG A 27 -6.39 -0.13 -2.91
C ARG A 27 -7.29 0.77 -2.06
N ALA A 28 -6.91 2.03 -1.88
CA ALA A 28 -7.73 3.01 -1.18
C ALA A 28 -9.09 3.22 -1.85
N SER A 29 -9.09 3.29 -3.17
CA SER A 29 -10.31 3.44 -3.99
C SER A 29 -11.25 2.24 -3.89
N GLN A 30 -10.69 1.02 -3.82
CA GLN A 30 -11.47 -0.21 -3.61
C GLN A 30 -12.16 -0.20 -2.24
N ILE A 31 -11.45 0.20 -1.17
CA ILE A 31 -12.00 0.28 0.19
C ILE A 31 -13.09 1.35 0.29
N ASN A 32 -12.86 2.50 -0.35
CA ASN A 32 -13.83 3.60 -0.38
C ASN A 32 -14.93 3.41 -1.43
N GLN A 33 -14.92 2.28 -2.16
CA GLN A 33 -15.91 1.93 -3.18
C GLN A 33 -16.11 3.00 -4.28
N CYS A 34 -15.06 3.75 -4.62
CA CYS A 34 -15.11 4.77 -5.67
C CYS A 34 -14.90 4.13 -7.05
N GLY A 35 -15.98 3.81 -7.77
CA GLY A 35 -15.90 3.17 -9.10
C GLY A 35 -15.11 3.99 -10.14
N PHE A 36 -15.25 5.31 -10.11
CA PHE A 36 -14.46 6.21 -10.96
C PHE A 36 -12.96 6.12 -10.67
N CYS A 37 -12.58 6.22 -9.39
CA CYS A 37 -11.20 6.18 -8.94
C CYS A 37 -10.56 4.81 -9.23
N VAL A 38 -11.32 3.72 -9.05
CA VAL A 38 -10.87 2.36 -9.42
C VAL A 38 -10.53 2.30 -10.90
N LYS A 39 -11.41 2.79 -11.80
CA LYS A 39 -11.14 2.84 -13.24
C LYS A 39 -9.88 3.65 -13.55
N MET A 40 -9.74 4.84 -12.95
CA MET A 40 -8.61 5.75 -13.15
C MET A 40 -7.29 5.11 -12.71
N HIS A 41 -7.18 4.70 -11.44
CA HIS A 41 -5.93 4.20 -10.88
C HIS A 41 -5.53 2.83 -11.43
N THR A 42 -6.49 2.00 -11.88
CA THR A 42 -6.17 0.77 -12.61
C THR A 42 -5.48 1.08 -13.94
N ARG A 43 -5.94 2.11 -14.67
CA ARG A 43 -5.29 2.54 -15.92
C ARG A 43 -3.89 3.09 -15.65
N GLU A 44 -3.74 3.98 -14.69
CA GLU A 44 -2.45 4.57 -14.34
C GLU A 44 -1.43 3.52 -13.87
N ALA A 45 -1.86 2.52 -13.10
CA ALA A 45 -1.00 1.41 -12.70
C ALA A 45 -0.47 0.64 -13.92
N ARG A 46 -1.31 0.38 -14.92
CA ARG A 46 -0.90 -0.25 -16.18
C ARG A 46 0.08 0.63 -16.96
N GLU A 47 -0.17 1.94 -17.02
CA GLU A 47 0.74 2.92 -17.63
C GLU A 47 2.11 2.95 -16.92
N ALA A 48 2.13 2.66 -15.62
CA ALA A 48 3.34 2.49 -14.80
C ALA A 48 3.98 1.10 -14.88
N ASN A 49 3.59 0.25 -15.84
CA ASN A 49 4.07 -1.13 -16.05
C ASN A 49 3.70 -2.14 -14.95
N GLU A 50 2.60 -1.91 -14.22
CA GLU A 50 2.07 -2.92 -13.30
C GLU A 50 1.40 -4.07 -14.06
N THR A 51 1.47 -5.28 -13.51
CA THR A 51 0.94 -6.47 -14.18
C THR A 51 -0.54 -6.69 -13.87
N ASN A 52 -1.32 -7.17 -14.84
CA ASN A 52 -2.72 -7.53 -14.59
C ASN A 52 -2.86 -8.57 -13.47
N GLU A 53 -1.94 -9.55 -13.39
CA GLU A 53 -1.93 -10.58 -12.35
C GLU A 53 -1.80 -9.98 -10.93
N ARG A 54 -0.97 -8.95 -10.75
CA ARG A 54 -0.86 -8.22 -9.48
C ARG A 54 -2.06 -7.33 -9.22
N LEU A 55 -2.62 -6.68 -10.24
CA LEU A 55 -3.83 -5.85 -10.10
C LEU A 55 -5.04 -6.69 -9.67
N ASP A 56 -5.25 -7.86 -10.28
CA ASP A 56 -6.34 -8.78 -9.95
C ASP A 56 -6.24 -9.30 -8.52
N ARG A 57 -5.00 -9.54 -8.04
CA ARG A 57 -4.73 -10.04 -6.68
C ARG A 57 -4.56 -8.96 -5.62
N LEU A 58 -4.57 -7.68 -5.99
CA LEU A 58 -4.42 -6.56 -5.04
C LEU A 58 -5.51 -6.58 -3.97
N ILE A 59 -6.74 -6.97 -4.31
CA ILE A 59 -7.84 -7.05 -3.33
C ILE A 59 -7.59 -8.08 -2.23
N VAL A 60 -6.78 -9.11 -2.51
CA VAL A 60 -6.38 -10.19 -1.59
C VAL A 60 -4.89 -10.16 -1.26
N TRP A 61 -4.24 -8.99 -1.33
CA TRP A 61 -2.79 -8.83 -1.20
C TRP A 61 -2.15 -9.48 0.04
N ARG A 62 -2.92 -9.64 1.14
CA ARG A 62 -2.47 -10.29 2.38
C ARG A 62 -2.26 -11.80 2.24
N HIS A 63 -2.93 -12.43 1.28
CA HIS A 63 -3.00 -13.88 1.08
C HIS A 63 -2.16 -14.38 -0.09
N VAL A 64 -1.36 -13.51 -0.70
CA VAL A 64 -0.53 -13.81 -1.87
C VAL A 64 0.91 -13.34 -1.65
N SER A 65 1.84 -13.87 -2.43
CA SER A 65 3.28 -13.59 -2.32
C SER A 65 3.80 -12.60 -3.36
N ASP A 66 2.91 -11.95 -4.10
CA ASP A 66 3.30 -11.14 -5.27
C ASP A 66 3.92 -9.79 -4.90
N PHE A 67 3.67 -9.33 -3.67
CA PHE A 67 4.08 -8.02 -3.17
C PHE A 67 5.28 -8.13 -2.23
N THR A 68 6.24 -7.23 -2.40
CA THR A 68 7.43 -7.15 -1.55
C THR A 68 7.08 -6.72 -0.13
N SER A 69 8.01 -6.88 0.82
CA SER A 69 7.81 -6.45 2.21
C SER A 69 7.46 -4.96 2.33
N ALA A 70 8.12 -4.10 1.54
CA ALA A 70 7.85 -2.66 1.51
C ALA A 70 6.45 -2.35 0.96
N GLU A 71 6.04 -2.99 -0.14
CA GLU A 71 4.71 -2.81 -0.71
C GLU A 71 3.62 -3.28 0.26
N ARG A 72 3.83 -4.43 0.92
CA ARG A 72 2.92 -4.95 1.95
C ARG A 72 2.80 -4.02 3.15
N ALA A 73 3.90 -3.37 3.57
CA ALA A 73 3.85 -2.37 4.64
C ALA A 73 3.00 -1.16 4.24
N ALA A 74 3.17 -0.65 3.02
CA ALA A 74 2.36 0.46 2.51
C ALA A 74 0.87 0.09 2.40
N LEU A 75 0.55 -1.07 1.82
CA LEU A 75 -0.84 -1.56 1.73
C LEU A 75 -1.46 -1.81 3.11
N ALA A 76 -0.68 -2.33 4.07
CA ALA A 76 -1.12 -2.49 5.45
C ALA A 76 -1.49 -1.16 6.09
N TRP A 77 -0.67 -0.13 5.86
CA TRP A 77 -0.93 1.20 6.37
C TRP A 77 -2.19 1.81 5.74
N THR A 78 -2.35 1.70 4.42
CA THR A 78 -3.57 2.15 3.72
C THR A 78 -4.84 1.49 4.26
N ASP A 79 -4.85 0.15 4.41
CA ASP A 79 -5.99 -0.58 4.97
C ASP A 79 -6.34 -0.08 6.39
N GLN A 80 -5.33 0.10 7.24
CA GLN A 80 -5.52 0.51 8.64
C GLN A 80 -6.04 1.94 8.75
N LEU A 81 -5.46 2.87 7.99
CA LEU A 81 -5.86 4.27 7.97
C LEU A 81 -7.32 4.42 7.55
N LEU A 82 -7.73 3.77 6.45
CA LEU A 82 -9.10 3.85 5.97
C LEU A 82 -10.09 3.13 6.89
N SER A 83 -9.69 2.01 7.47
CA SER A 83 -10.52 1.33 8.48
C SER A 83 -10.73 2.20 9.72
N ALA A 84 -9.69 2.89 10.18
CA ALA A 84 -9.79 3.84 11.29
C ALA A 84 -10.68 5.04 10.94
N PHE A 85 -10.53 5.58 9.73
CA PHE A 85 -11.35 6.66 9.23
C PHE A 85 -12.84 6.30 9.18
N HIS A 86 -13.18 5.16 8.59
CA HIS A 86 -14.57 4.68 8.56
C HIS A 86 -15.13 4.48 9.97
N ARG A 87 -14.37 3.89 10.90
CA ARG A 87 -14.79 3.76 12.30
C ARG A 87 -15.05 5.10 12.97
N ALA A 88 -14.20 6.09 12.74
CA ALA A 88 -14.35 7.43 13.32
C ALA A 88 -15.62 8.15 12.80
N ILE A 89 -15.93 7.98 11.51
CA ILE A 89 -17.18 8.49 10.93
C ILE A 89 -18.38 7.83 11.61
N THR A 90 -18.39 6.49 11.70
CA THR A 90 -19.50 5.74 12.27
C THR A 90 -19.71 6.05 13.76
N SER A 91 -18.64 6.28 14.53
CA SER A 91 -18.73 6.56 15.96
C SER A 91 -19.11 8.00 16.30
N GLY A 92 -19.14 8.92 15.32
CA GLY A 92 -19.38 10.35 15.56
C GLY A 92 -18.29 11.03 16.41
N SER A 93 -17.16 10.36 16.67
CA SER A 93 -16.08 10.84 17.53
C SER A 93 -14.84 11.17 16.70
N THR A 94 -14.56 12.46 16.56
CA THR A 94 -13.35 12.97 15.87
C THR A 94 -12.06 12.70 16.64
N THR A 95 -12.15 12.38 17.94
CA THR A 95 -11.01 12.13 18.83
C THR A 95 -10.12 10.98 18.37
N THR A 96 -10.68 9.98 17.67
CA THR A 96 -9.93 8.81 17.19
C THR A 96 -8.92 9.18 16.10
N LEU A 97 -9.24 10.14 15.23
CA LEU A 97 -8.38 10.52 14.10
C LEU A 97 -7.14 11.31 14.54
N THR A 98 -7.29 12.22 15.51
CA THR A 98 -6.17 13.03 16.02
C THR A 98 -5.14 12.17 16.77
N VAL A 99 -5.58 11.17 17.53
CA VAL A 99 -4.69 10.30 18.32
C VAL A 99 -3.92 9.33 17.42
N MET A 100 -4.54 8.76 16.38
CA MET A 100 -3.84 7.84 15.47
C MET A 100 -2.80 8.55 14.59
N LEU A 101 -3.12 9.76 14.09
CA LEU A 101 -2.16 10.53 13.30
C LEU A 101 -0.92 10.93 14.12
N ALA A 102 -1.13 11.37 15.37
CA ALA A 102 -0.05 11.80 16.25
C ALA A 102 0.86 10.64 16.69
N GLN A 103 0.30 9.48 17.02
CA GLN A 103 1.05 8.32 17.50
C GLN A 103 1.86 7.66 16.38
N GLU A 104 1.32 7.55 15.17
CA GLU A 104 2.03 6.94 14.04
C GLU A 104 3.13 7.84 13.49
N ILE A 105 2.91 9.16 13.39
CA ILE A 105 3.97 10.12 13.02
C ILE A 105 5.10 10.08 14.05
N SER A 106 4.78 10.01 15.35
CA SER A 106 5.81 9.91 16.40
C SER A 106 6.61 8.60 16.32
N THR A 107 5.97 7.50 15.91
CA THR A 107 6.62 6.19 15.80
C THR A 107 7.46 6.11 14.53
N ALA A 108 6.98 6.67 13.41
CA ALA A 108 7.70 6.73 12.14
C ALA A 108 8.90 7.70 12.15
N LEU A 109 8.92 8.70 13.05
CA LEU A 109 10.03 9.64 13.19
C LEU A 109 11.11 9.17 14.20
N LYS A 110 10.87 8.08 14.94
CA LYS A 110 11.77 7.56 15.97
C LYS A 110 12.49 6.26 15.57
N GLY A 111 12.23 5.73 14.37
CA GLY A 111 12.92 4.58 13.78
C GLY A 111 13.66 4.97 12.51
#